data_AF-A0A653UQ06-F1
#
_entry.id   AF-A0A653UQ06-F1
#
_cell.length_a   1.000
_cell.length_b   1.000
_cell.length_c   1.000
_cell.angle_alpha   90.00
_cell.angle_beta   90.00
_cell.angle_gamma   90.00
#
_symmetry.space_group_name_H-M   'P 1'
#
loop_
_entity.id
_entity.type
_entity.pdbx_description
1 polymer ?
#
loop_
_entity_poly.entity_id
_entity_poly.type
_entity_poly.pdbx_seq_one_letter_code
_entity_poly.pdbx_strand_id
1 'polypeptide(L)'
;MKRAFAFLATVLVLAGCYREQRPVKAPPAASGVADRSYAAREDTAVVNRYEENAFAVSQGKTWFRAYNCNGCHASGGGNSGPALMDATWRYGSDPASIFTSIAAGRPNGMPAFGKRVPEDQIWQLVAYVRSMSGQLSGSVAPSRSDSLYPGEPESRREPEQPKGEAPPAER
;
A
#
# COMPACT_ATOMS: atom_id res chain seq x y z
N MET A 1 39.89 45.46 9.34
CA MET A 1 38.84 44.58 9.89
C MET A 1 37.70 44.28 8.90
N LYS A 2 37.10 45.28 8.21
CA LYS A 2 35.99 45.06 7.24
C LYS A 2 36.34 44.15 6.04
N ARG A 3 37.60 44.18 5.56
CA ARG A 3 38.07 43.36 4.42
C ARG A 3 38.20 41.86 4.75
N ALA A 4 38.52 41.52 6.00
CA ALA A 4 38.62 40.13 6.43
C ALA A 4 37.24 39.44 6.51
N PHE A 5 36.22 40.19 6.92
CA PHE A 5 34.83 39.71 6.98
C PHE A 5 34.25 39.44 5.57
N ALA A 6 34.56 40.31 4.60
CA ALA A 6 34.13 40.12 3.22
C ALA A 6 34.77 38.87 2.59
N PHE A 7 36.05 38.61 2.86
CA PHE A 7 36.72 37.39 2.39
C PHE A 7 36.16 36.12 3.04
N LEU A 8 35.88 36.16 4.34
CA LEU A 8 35.32 35.01 5.06
C LEU A 8 33.91 34.65 4.54
N ALA A 9 33.09 35.66 4.25
CA ALA A 9 31.74 35.46 3.71
C ALA A 9 31.75 34.83 2.31
N THR A 10 32.66 35.26 1.42
CA THR A 10 32.76 34.72 0.06
C THR A 10 33.24 33.26 0.06
N VAL A 11 34.15 32.89 0.95
CA VAL A 11 34.64 31.50 1.09
C VAL A 11 33.52 30.57 1.58
N LEU A 12 32.70 31.03 2.55
CA LEU A 12 31.57 30.25 3.05
C LEU A 12 30.49 29.99 1.98
N VAL A 13 30.18 30.98 1.14
CA VAL A 13 29.20 30.82 0.04
C VAL A 13 29.69 29.84 -1.02
N LEU A 14 30.99 29.86 -1.36
CA LEU A 14 31.55 28.93 -2.35
C LEU A 14 31.69 27.49 -1.83
N ALA A 15 31.93 27.30 -0.52
CA ALA A 15 31.98 25.98 0.10
C ALA A 15 30.59 25.32 0.26
N GLY A 16 29.52 26.13 0.36
CA GLY A 16 28.14 25.64 0.51
C GLY A 16 27.51 25.05 -0.77
N CYS A 17 28.17 25.14 -1.92
CA CYS A 17 27.67 24.62 -3.19
C CYS A 17 28.11 23.18 -3.50
N TYR A 18 28.82 22.50 -2.58
CA TYR A 18 29.10 21.07 -2.72
C TYR A 18 27.83 20.26 -2.51
N ARG A 19 27.10 20.06 -3.62
CA ARG A 19 25.97 19.15 -3.73
C ARG A 19 26.40 17.76 -3.28
N GLU A 20 25.89 17.33 -2.12
CA GLU A 20 26.09 15.99 -1.58
C GLU A 20 25.69 14.95 -2.63
N GLN A 21 26.68 14.34 -3.26
CA GLN A 21 26.48 13.16 -4.07
C GLN A 21 26.26 12.00 -3.10
N ARG A 22 24.99 11.72 -2.77
CA ARG A 22 24.63 10.47 -2.11
C ARG A 22 24.84 9.36 -3.13
N PRO A 23 25.83 8.47 -2.99
CA PRO A 23 25.98 7.36 -3.91
C PRO A 23 24.73 6.49 -3.78
N VAL A 24 23.97 6.37 -4.86
CA VAL A 24 22.86 5.40 -4.93
C VAL A 24 23.50 4.03 -4.83
N LYS A 25 23.28 3.34 -3.71
CA LYS A 25 23.69 1.94 -3.56
C LYS A 25 23.03 1.17 -4.70
N ALA A 26 23.84 0.55 -5.55
CA ALA A 26 23.34 -0.26 -6.65
C ALA A 26 22.32 -1.26 -6.09
N PRO A 27 21.15 -1.44 -6.73
CA PRO A 27 20.23 -2.49 -6.32
C PRO A 27 21.02 -3.81 -6.29
N PRO A 28 20.79 -4.67 -5.28
CA PRO A 28 21.44 -5.97 -5.26
C PRO A 28 21.23 -6.64 -6.61
N ALA A 29 22.30 -7.23 -7.17
CA ALA A 29 22.22 -7.98 -8.41
C ALA A 29 20.96 -8.84 -8.36
N ALA A 30 20.07 -8.67 -9.34
CA ALA A 30 18.79 -9.35 -9.39
C ALA A 30 19.05 -10.84 -9.20
N SER A 31 18.86 -11.30 -7.97
CA SER A 31 19.01 -12.70 -7.62
C SER A 31 17.87 -13.38 -8.36
N GLY A 32 18.27 -14.25 -9.29
CA GLY A 32 17.49 -14.61 -10.46
C GLY A 32 16.02 -14.77 -10.17
N VAL A 33 15.20 -13.96 -10.83
CA VAL A 33 13.84 -14.39 -11.14
C VAL A 33 13.99 -15.54 -12.13
N ALA A 34 14.18 -16.74 -11.56
CA ALA A 34 14.11 -17.97 -12.31
C ALA A 34 12.78 -17.96 -13.06
N ASP A 35 12.90 -17.99 -14.38
CA ASP A 35 11.82 -18.32 -15.30
C ASP A 35 11.31 -19.71 -14.91
N ARG A 36 10.33 -19.74 -14.00
CA ARG A 36 9.62 -20.96 -13.64
C ARG A 36 8.40 -21.01 -14.53
N SER A 37 8.62 -21.71 -15.64
CA SER A 37 7.67 -22.06 -16.66
C SER A 37 6.35 -22.56 -16.06
N TYR A 38 5.26 -22.11 -16.68
CA TYR A 38 3.86 -22.49 -16.44
C TYR A 38 3.65 -24.00 -16.72
N ALA A 39 4.14 -24.86 -15.84
CA ALA A 39 3.71 -26.25 -15.77
C ALA A 39 2.75 -26.38 -14.60
N ALA A 40 1.54 -26.83 -14.92
CA ALA A 40 0.39 -27.00 -14.04
C ALA A 40 0.77 -27.41 -12.61
N ARG A 41 0.40 -26.57 -11.65
CA ARG A 41 0.33 -26.95 -10.24
C ARG A 41 -1.14 -27.00 -9.87
N GLU A 42 -1.67 -28.21 -9.77
CA GLU A 42 -2.90 -28.48 -9.05
C GLU A 42 -2.74 -28.05 -7.59
N ASP A 43 -3.81 -27.50 -6.99
CA ASP A 43 -4.01 -27.18 -5.57
C ASP A 43 -3.28 -25.97 -4.95
N THR A 44 -2.18 -25.45 -5.49
CA THR A 44 -1.47 -24.36 -4.78
C THR A 44 -2.25 -23.05 -4.80
N ALA A 45 -2.61 -22.53 -3.61
CA ALA A 45 -3.10 -21.18 -3.42
C ALA A 45 -2.27 -20.20 -4.27
N VAL A 46 -2.93 -19.37 -5.08
CA VAL A 46 -2.24 -18.44 -5.98
C VAL A 46 -1.39 -17.49 -5.14
N VAL A 47 -0.07 -17.67 -5.18
CA VAL A 47 0.87 -16.82 -4.45
C VAL A 47 1.17 -15.60 -5.30
N ASN A 48 0.85 -14.42 -4.77
CA ASN A 48 1.17 -13.17 -5.44
C ASN A 48 2.64 -12.79 -5.17
N ARG A 49 3.51 -13.04 -6.16
CA ARG A 49 4.95 -12.74 -6.09
C ARG A 49 5.30 -11.28 -5.77
N TYR A 50 4.38 -10.34 -5.94
CA TYR A 50 4.62 -8.92 -5.66
C TYR A 50 4.47 -8.59 -4.16
N GLU A 51 3.92 -9.50 -3.36
CA GLU A 51 3.72 -9.35 -1.92
C GLU A 51 5.02 -9.37 -1.11
N GLU A 52 6.12 -9.82 -1.70
CA GLU A 52 7.45 -9.86 -1.07
C GLU A 52 8.36 -8.72 -1.56
N ASN A 53 7.87 -7.83 -2.42
CA ASN A 53 8.65 -6.77 -3.04
C ASN A 53 8.10 -5.38 -2.69
N ALA A 54 8.78 -4.67 -1.79
CA ALA A 54 8.37 -3.34 -1.34
C ALA A 54 8.19 -2.33 -2.48
N PHE A 55 9.03 -2.41 -3.52
CA PHE A 55 8.88 -1.56 -4.70
C PHE A 55 7.57 -1.88 -5.43
N ALA A 56 7.25 -3.16 -5.63
CA ALA A 56 6.01 -3.56 -6.30
C ALA A 56 4.76 -3.15 -5.51
N VAL A 57 4.77 -3.29 -4.19
CA VAL A 57 3.66 -2.81 -3.35
C VAL A 57 3.55 -1.27 -3.41
N SER A 58 4.67 -0.56 -3.50
CA SER A 58 4.66 0.90 -3.72
C SER A 58 4.10 1.30 -5.09
N GLN A 59 4.37 0.52 -6.14
CA GLN A 59 3.75 0.71 -7.46
C GLN A 59 2.24 0.44 -7.41
N GLY A 60 1.80 -0.59 -6.69
CA GLY A 60 0.39 -0.84 -6.43
C GLY A 60 -0.33 0.37 -5.81
N LYS A 61 0.31 1.10 -4.90
CA LYS A 61 -0.22 2.37 -4.37
C LYS A 61 -0.40 3.44 -5.44
N THR A 62 0.56 3.56 -6.36
CA THR A 62 0.48 4.47 -7.51
C THR A 62 -0.68 4.10 -8.42
N TRP A 63 -0.80 2.81 -8.78
CA TRP A 63 -1.89 2.31 -9.62
C TRP A 63 -3.26 2.48 -8.97
N PHE A 64 -3.34 2.31 -7.65
CA PHE A 64 -4.59 2.49 -6.90
C PHE A 64 -5.15 3.91 -7.05
N ARG A 65 -4.27 4.91 -7.16
CA ARG A 65 -4.65 6.30 -7.44
C ARG A 65 -4.88 6.52 -8.93
N ALA A 66 -4.00 6.02 -9.78
CA ALA A 66 -4.05 6.21 -11.23
C ALA A 66 -5.34 5.64 -11.85
N TYR A 67 -5.81 4.50 -11.34
CA TYR A 67 -7.05 3.85 -11.78
C TYR A 67 -8.28 4.25 -10.96
N ASN A 68 -8.17 5.32 -10.15
CA ASN A 68 -9.25 5.89 -9.37
C ASN A 68 -9.92 4.90 -8.40
N CYS A 69 -9.19 3.90 -7.89
CA CYS A 69 -9.70 2.99 -6.87
C CYS A 69 -9.99 3.75 -5.56
N ASN A 70 -9.19 4.78 -5.27
CA ASN A 70 -9.37 5.68 -4.15
C ASN A 70 -10.65 6.52 -4.22
N GLY A 71 -11.25 6.73 -5.40
CA GLY A 71 -12.52 7.46 -5.53
C GLY A 71 -13.66 6.78 -4.77
N CYS A 72 -13.68 5.44 -4.75
CA CYS A 72 -14.70 4.66 -4.05
C CYS A 72 -14.22 4.10 -2.70
N HIS A 73 -12.94 3.74 -2.60
CA HIS A 73 -12.39 3.08 -1.41
C HIS A 73 -11.54 4.01 -0.52
N ALA A 74 -11.50 5.30 -0.82
CA ALA A 74 -10.67 6.30 -0.14
C ALA A 74 -9.21 5.82 -0.03
N SER A 75 -8.58 5.88 1.14
CA SER A 75 -7.24 5.33 1.36
C SER A 75 -7.23 3.86 1.85
N GLY A 76 -8.33 3.12 1.60
CA GLY A 76 -8.58 1.78 2.13
C GLY A 76 -9.66 1.72 3.21
N GLY A 77 -10.22 2.88 3.60
CA GLY A 77 -11.21 3.01 4.68
C GLY A 77 -12.65 3.20 4.22
N GLY A 78 -12.93 2.98 2.93
CA GLY A 78 -14.30 2.97 2.40
C GLY A 78 -14.90 4.36 2.18
N ASN A 79 -15.82 4.43 1.22
CA ASN A 79 -16.68 5.59 0.95
C ASN A 79 -17.95 5.07 0.27
N SER A 80 -18.06 5.20 -1.06
CA SER A 80 -19.10 4.53 -1.85
C SER A 80 -18.82 3.04 -2.07
N GLY A 81 -17.55 2.62 -1.94
CA GLY A 81 -17.14 1.22 -1.88
C GLY A 81 -16.77 0.78 -0.45
N PRO A 82 -16.75 -0.54 -0.18
CA PRO A 82 -16.42 -1.07 1.15
C PRO A 82 -15.00 -0.70 1.59
N ALA A 83 -14.76 -0.70 2.90
CA ALA A 83 -13.41 -0.64 3.44
C ALA A 83 -12.59 -1.86 3.01
N LEU A 84 -11.31 -1.64 2.69
CA LEU A 84 -10.35 -2.64 2.24
C LEU A 84 -9.27 -2.94 3.30
N MET A 85 -9.20 -2.12 4.34
CA MET A 85 -8.29 -2.31 5.48
C MET A 85 -8.90 -3.19 6.58
N ASP A 86 -10.17 -3.57 6.44
CA ASP A 86 -10.88 -4.37 7.43
C ASP A 86 -10.50 -5.85 7.42
N ALA A 87 -10.83 -6.53 8.52
CA ALA A 87 -10.70 -7.98 8.65
C ALA A 87 -11.81 -8.74 7.90
N THR A 88 -12.93 -8.09 7.62
CA THR A 88 -14.12 -8.70 7.03
C THR A 88 -14.11 -8.56 5.52
N TRP A 89 -14.06 -9.68 4.80
CA TRP A 89 -14.01 -9.71 3.34
C TRP A 89 -15.22 -10.42 2.75
N ARG A 90 -16.00 -9.73 1.92
CA ARG A 90 -17.21 -10.29 1.29
C ARG A 90 -16.91 -11.34 0.21
N TYR A 91 -15.78 -11.18 -0.49
CA TYR A 91 -15.44 -11.99 -1.66
C TYR A 91 -14.13 -12.76 -1.52
N GLY A 92 -13.62 -12.90 -0.28
CA GLY A 92 -12.32 -13.51 0.00
C GLY A 92 -11.20 -12.47 0.09
N SER A 93 -10.20 -12.77 0.95
CA SER A 93 -9.02 -11.93 1.18
C SER A 93 -7.74 -12.53 0.58
N ASP A 94 -7.82 -13.72 -0.01
CA ASP A 94 -6.70 -14.35 -0.71
C ASP A 94 -6.38 -13.61 -2.03
N PRO A 95 -5.15 -13.71 -2.56
CA PRO A 95 -4.73 -12.91 -3.70
C PRO A 95 -5.56 -13.18 -4.96
N ALA A 96 -5.99 -14.43 -5.21
CA ALA A 96 -6.81 -14.77 -6.35
C ALA A 96 -8.19 -14.13 -6.27
N SER A 97 -8.83 -14.18 -5.10
CA SER A 97 -10.13 -13.55 -4.86
C SER A 97 -10.12 -12.03 -5.09
N ILE A 98 -9.06 -11.35 -4.64
CA ILE A 98 -8.89 -9.91 -4.85
C ILE A 98 -8.61 -9.62 -6.32
N PHE A 99 -7.75 -10.42 -6.97
CA PHE A 99 -7.47 -10.32 -8.41
C PHE A 99 -8.76 -10.44 -9.21
N THR A 100 -9.57 -11.47 -8.96
CA THR A 100 -10.85 -11.67 -9.64
C THR A 100 -11.79 -10.50 -9.40
N SER A 101 -11.84 -9.95 -8.19
CA SER A 101 -12.67 -8.80 -7.88
C SER A 101 -12.27 -7.56 -8.68
N ILE A 102 -10.97 -7.33 -8.88
CA ILE A 102 -10.47 -6.21 -9.69
C ILE A 102 -10.68 -6.49 -11.19
N ALA A 103 -10.28 -7.66 -11.67
CA ALA A 103 -10.31 -8.00 -13.09
C ALA A 103 -11.74 -8.09 -13.63
N ALA A 104 -12.63 -8.78 -12.91
CA ALA A 104 -14.01 -9.02 -13.33
C ALA A 104 -15.02 -8.01 -12.75
N GLY A 105 -14.62 -7.20 -11.77
CA GLY A 105 -15.53 -6.31 -11.05
C GLY A 105 -16.42 -7.07 -10.07
N ARG A 106 -17.32 -6.34 -9.41
CA ARG A 106 -18.34 -6.89 -8.50
C ARG A 106 -19.68 -6.16 -8.71
N PRO A 107 -20.81 -6.84 -8.46
CA PRO A 107 -22.12 -6.18 -8.54
C PRO A 107 -22.19 -5.00 -7.57
N ASN A 108 -23.13 -4.08 -7.82
CA ASN A 108 -23.36 -2.86 -7.04
C ASN A 108 -22.26 -1.79 -7.16
N GLY A 109 -21.67 -1.66 -8.35
CA GLY A 109 -20.91 -0.45 -8.73
C GLY A 109 -19.38 -0.57 -8.77
N MET A 110 -18.81 -1.75 -8.54
CA MET A 110 -17.37 -1.98 -8.78
C MET A 110 -17.14 -2.43 -10.23
N PRO A 111 -16.56 -1.59 -11.10
CA PRO A 111 -16.36 -1.93 -12.51
C PRO A 111 -15.28 -2.99 -12.71
N ALA A 112 -15.34 -3.69 -13.84
CA ALA A 112 -14.31 -4.62 -14.28
C ALA A 112 -13.09 -3.86 -14.85
N PHE A 113 -11.89 -4.19 -14.38
CA PHE A 113 -10.64 -3.56 -14.82
C PHE A 113 -9.77 -4.44 -15.73
N GLY A 114 -10.08 -5.72 -15.88
CA GLY A 114 -9.22 -6.69 -16.58
C GLY A 114 -8.93 -6.38 -18.05
N LYS A 115 -9.74 -5.55 -18.71
CA LYS A 115 -9.51 -5.08 -20.09
C LYS A 115 -8.80 -3.73 -20.18
N ARG A 116 -8.62 -3.03 -19.06
CA ARG A 116 -8.10 -1.65 -18.99
C ARG A 116 -6.78 -1.55 -18.25
N VAL A 117 -6.53 -2.49 -17.33
CA VAL A 117 -5.35 -2.53 -16.49
C VAL A 117 -4.55 -3.78 -16.87
N PRO A 118 -3.25 -3.65 -17.20
CA PRO A 118 -2.39 -4.81 -17.44
C PRO A 118 -2.37 -5.75 -16.25
N GLU A 119 -2.30 -7.05 -16.50
CA GLU A 119 -2.37 -8.08 -15.46
C GLU A 119 -1.34 -7.89 -14.34
N ASP A 120 -0.08 -7.59 -14.68
CA ASP A 120 0.98 -7.33 -13.71
C ASP A 120 0.64 -6.17 -12.78
N GLN A 121 -0.07 -5.16 -13.27
CA GLN A 121 -0.49 -4.01 -12.46
C GLN A 121 -1.67 -4.37 -11.56
N ILE A 122 -2.55 -5.28 -12.00
CA ILE A 122 -3.60 -5.86 -11.13
C ILE A 122 -2.94 -6.64 -9.99
N TRP A 123 -1.91 -7.44 -10.25
CA TRP A 123 -1.21 -8.15 -9.18
C TRP A 123 -0.47 -7.21 -8.20
N GLN A 124 0.08 -6.11 -8.69
CA GLN A 124 0.63 -5.06 -7.83
C GLN A 124 -0.46 -4.35 -7.00
N LEU A 125 -1.64 -4.11 -7.58
CA LEU A 125 -2.82 -3.61 -6.86
C LEU A 125 -3.26 -4.58 -5.77
N VAL A 126 -3.32 -5.89 -6.07
CA VAL A 126 -3.64 -6.94 -5.08
C VAL A 126 -2.68 -6.89 -3.90
N ALA A 127 -1.37 -6.81 -4.17
CA ALA A 127 -0.36 -6.72 -3.12
C ALA A 127 -0.55 -5.45 -2.27
N TYR A 128 -0.82 -4.32 -2.91
CA TYR A 128 -1.10 -3.08 -2.18
C TYR A 128 -2.37 -3.16 -1.33
N VAL A 129 -3.45 -3.74 -1.85
CA VAL A 129 -4.71 -3.93 -1.12
C VAL A 129 -4.49 -4.78 0.13
N ARG A 130 -3.78 -5.91 0.01
CA ARG A 130 -3.43 -6.78 1.15
C ARG A 130 -2.48 -6.12 2.14
N SER A 131 -1.63 -5.19 1.69
CA SER A 131 -0.83 -4.35 2.61
C SER A 131 -1.70 -3.48 3.52
N MET A 132 -2.89 -3.06 3.05
CA MET A 132 -3.77 -2.16 3.80
C MET A 132 -4.47 -2.84 4.98
N SER A 133 -4.76 -4.13 4.85
CA SER A 133 -5.40 -4.97 5.86
C SER A 133 -4.41 -5.67 6.80
N GLY A 134 -3.11 -5.30 6.72
CA GLY A 134 -2.05 -5.87 7.55
C GLY A 134 -1.69 -7.31 7.18
N GLN A 135 -1.98 -7.76 5.96
CA GLN A 135 -1.69 -9.14 5.52
C GLN A 135 -0.27 -9.32 4.96
N LEU A 136 0.53 -8.25 4.92
CA LEU A 136 1.93 -8.27 4.50
C LEU A 136 2.86 -7.93 5.65
N SER A 137 4.10 -8.41 5.56
CA SER A 137 5.14 -8.08 6.54
C SER A 137 5.42 -6.57 6.53
N GLY A 138 5.69 -6.01 7.71
CA GLY A 138 5.97 -4.58 7.87
C GLY A 138 7.20 -4.09 7.08
N SER A 139 8.12 -4.98 6.73
CA SER A 139 9.29 -4.68 5.88
C SER A 139 8.96 -4.51 4.41
N VAL A 140 7.80 -4.99 3.96
CA VAL A 140 7.36 -4.96 2.56
C VAL A 140 6.20 -3.99 2.35
N ALA A 141 5.31 -3.86 3.34
CA ALA A 141 4.24 -2.88 3.28
C ALA A 141 4.84 -1.47 3.10
N PRO A 142 4.38 -0.70 2.09
CA PRO A 142 4.91 0.64 1.85
C PRO A 142 4.64 1.46 3.08
N SER A 143 5.66 2.16 3.59
CA SER A 143 5.55 3.04 4.74
C SER A 143 4.33 3.94 4.57
N ARG A 144 3.26 3.62 5.28
CA ARG A 144 2.20 4.57 5.59
C ARG A 144 2.90 5.66 6.41
N SER A 145 2.52 6.93 6.23
CA SER A 145 2.95 7.95 7.19
C SER A 145 2.62 7.42 8.58
N ASP A 146 3.57 7.43 9.52
CA ASP A 146 3.48 6.72 10.81
C ASP A 146 2.23 7.13 11.64
N SER A 147 1.59 8.24 11.28
CA SER A 147 0.28 8.69 11.79
C SER A 147 -0.94 7.90 11.28
N LEU A 148 -0.77 7.01 10.31
CA LEU A 148 -1.82 6.20 9.67
C LEU A 148 -1.56 4.70 9.79
N TYR A 149 -0.72 4.27 10.74
CA TYR A 149 -0.68 2.85 11.12
C TYR A 149 -1.98 2.57 11.86
N PRO A 150 -2.96 1.84 11.27
CA PRO A 150 -4.06 1.35 12.07
C PRO A 150 -3.42 0.34 13.04
N GLY A 151 -3.86 0.32 14.30
CA GLY A 151 -3.68 -0.87 15.12
C GLY A 151 -4.38 -2.07 14.47
N GLU A 152 -4.83 -3.04 15.27
CA GLU A 152 -5.71 -4.08 14.73
C GLU A 152 -6.90 -3.44 13.96
N PRO A 153 -7.39 -4.05 12.86
CA PRO A 153 -8.52 -3.50 12.11
C PRO A 153 -9.69 -3.22 13.06
N GLU A 154 -10.44 -2.14 12.87
CA GLU A 154 -11.56 -1.78 13.76
C GLU A 154 -12.57 -2.93 13.89
N SER A 155 -12.81 -3.64 12.78
CA SER A 155 -13.63 -4.86 12.74
C SER A 155 -13.11 -6.03 13.59
N ARG A 156 -11.85 -6.00 14.02
CA ARG A 156 -11.20 -6.98 14.90
C ARG A 156 -11.03 -6.50 16.34
N ARG A 157 -11.28 -5.22 16.63
CA ARG A 157 -11.19 -4.68 17.99
C ARG A 157 -12.44 -5.03 18.79
N GLU A 158 -12.26 -5.32 20.08
CA GLU A 158 -13.37 -5.46 21.03
C GLU A 158 -14.19 -4.15 21.02
N PRO A 159 -15.54 -4.20 20.91
CA PRO A 159 -16.37 -3.00 21.01
C PRO A 159 -16.12 -2.29 22.35
N GLU A 160 -15.53 -1.10 22.31
CA GLU A 160 -15.26 -0.33 23.52
C GLU A 160 -16.59 0.23 24.06
N GLN A 161 -16.93 -0.08 25.31
CA GLN A 161 -18.12 0.49 25.94
C GLN A 161 -17.93 2.01 26.13
N PRO A 162 -18.90 2.85 25.74
CA PRO A 162 -18.80 4.28 25.93
C PRO A 162 -18.67 4.58 27.43
N LYS A 163 -17.53 5.13 27.85
CA LYS A 163 -17.35 5.61 29.22
C LYS A 163 -18.25 6.82 29.44
N GLY A 164 -19.39 6.62 30.10
CA GLY A 164 -20.13 7.70 30.75
C GLY A 164 -21.61 7.84 30.44
N GLU A 165 -22.31 6.83 29.91
CA GLU A 165 -23.78 6.90 29.87
C GLU A 165 -24.33 6.47 31.25
N ALA A 166 -24.73 7.44 32.08
CA ALA A 166 -25.53 7.14 33.26
C ALA A 166 -26.87 6.51 32.79
N PRO A 167 -27.36 5.44 33.44
CA PRO A 167 -28.61 4.81 33.03
C PRO A 167 -29.76 5.83 33.06
N PRO A 168 -30.69 5.79 32.08
CA PRO A 168 -31.82 6.70 32.06
C PRO A 168 -32.64 6.50 33.34
N ALA A 169 -32.89 7.59 34.05
CA ALA A 169 -33.75 7.58 35.23
C ALA A 169 -35.16 7.15 34.82
N GLU A 170 -35.56 5.96 35.27
CA GLU A 170 -36.93 5.46 35.17
C GLU A 170 -37.88 6.48 35.84
N ARG A 171 -38.94 6.85 35.12
CA ARG A 171 -39.96 7.79 35.58
C ARG A 171 -41.32 7.09 35.61
#